data_AF-A3XLJ5-F1
#
_entry.id   AF-A3XLJ5-F1
#
_cell.length_a   1.000
_cell.length_b   1.000
_cell.length_c   1.000
_cell.angle_alpha   90.00
_cell.angle_beta   90.00
_cell.angle_gamma   90.00
#
_symmetry.space_group_name_H-M   'P 1'
#
loop_
_entity.id
_entity.type
_entity.pdbx_description
1 polymer ?
#
loop_
_entity_poly.entity_id
_entity_poly.type
_entity_poly.pdbx_seq_one_letter_code
_entity_poly.pdbx_strand_id
1 'polypeptide(L)' 'MPYGSGIIYSVTGYLYLWIRYRNKNKVMEVLQKEYDGRYYDAGARLILSIFGIALIGLIILLLVAVIGRFTYDLIY' A
#
# COMPACT_ATOMS: atom_id res chain seq x y z
N MET A 1 -21.14 10.78 -5.93
CA MET A 1 -19.72 10.45 -6.17
C MET A 1 -18.93 11.05 -5.02
N PRO A 2 -18.27 10.27 -4.13
CA PRO A 2 -17.54 10.87 -3.01
C PRO A 2 -16.23 11.47 -3.54
N TYR A 3 -16.25 12.77 -3.84
CA TYR A 3 -15.14 13.55 -4.42
C TYR A 3 -13.87 13.61 -3.54
N GLY A 4 -13.94 13.20 -2.27
CA GLY A 4 -12.82 13.30 -1.32
C GLY A 4 -11.71 12.28 -1.52
N SER A 5 -12.04 11.03 -1.89
CA SER A 5 -11.05 9.96 -1.98
C SER A 5 -10.09 10.14 -3.16
N GLY A 6 -10.59 10.61 -4.31
CA GLY A 6 -9.79 10.84 -5.52
C GLY A 6 -8.66 11.87 -5.34
N ILE A 7 -8.89 12.87 -4.49
CA ILE A 7 -7.90 13.90 -4.17
C ILE A 7 -6.80 13.30 -3.30
N ILE A 8 -7.16 12.51 -2.29
CA ILE A 8 -6.20 11.86 -1.39
C ILE A 8 -5.26 10.97 -2.19
N TYR A 9 -5.79 10.08 -3.04
CA TYR A 9 -4.95 9.20 -3.87
C TYR A 9 -4.02 9.99 -4.80
N SER A 10 -4.52 11.05 -5.43
CA SER A 10 -3.70 11.89 -6.32
C SER A 10 -2.58 12.61 -5.55
N VAL A 11 -2.87 13.17 -4.38
CA VAL A 11 -1.89 13.86 -3.54
C VAL A 11 -0.85 12.88 -2.99
N THR A 12 -1.28 11.71 -2.50
CA THR A 12 -0.38 10.67 -2.00
C THR A 12 0.52 10.13 -3.12
N GLY A 13 -0.02 9.90 -4.32
CA GLY A 13 0.75 9.45 -5.48
C GLY A 13 1.78 10.49 -5.94
N TYR A 14 1.40 11.77 -5.95
CA TYR A 14 2.32 12.86 -6.25
C TYR A 14 3.47 12.94 -5.23
N LEU A 15 3.14 12.99 -3.94
CA LEU A 15 4.13 13.03 -2.86
C LEU A 15 5.06 11.83 -2.90
N TYR A 16 4.53 10.63 -3.11
CA TYR A 16 5.31 9.41 -3.21
C TYR A 16 6.35 9.47 -4.34
N LEU A 17 5.92 9.76 -5.57
CA LEU A 17 6.82 9.82 -6.71
C LEU A 17 7.84 10.95 -6.54
N TRP A 18 7.40 12.09 -6.03
CA TRP A 18 8.28 13.24 -5.80
C TRP A 18 9.35 12.95 -4.74
N ILE A 19 8.99 12.35 -3.61
CA ILE A 19 9.94 11.96 -2.55
C ILE A 19 10.89 10.87 -3.05
N ARG A 20 10.38 9.87 -3.79
CA ARG A 20 11.17 8.71 -4.23
C ARG A 20 12.17 9.04 -5.32
N TYR A 21 11.79 9.84 -6.32
CA TYR A 21 12.64 10.11 -7.46
C TYR A 21 13.32 11.48 -7.42
N ARG A 22 12.77 12.47 -6.68
CA ARG A 22 13.25 13.87 -6.51
C ARG A 22 13.51 14.69 -7.78
N ASN A 23 13.57 14.06 -8.94
CA ASN A 23 13.78 14.67 -10.25
C ASN A 23 12.45 14.66 -11.03
N LYS A 24 11.97 15.86 -11.39
CA LYS A 24 10.69 16.05 -12.10
C LYS A 24 10.62 15.27 -13.42
N ASN A 25 11.72 15.18 -14.19
CA ASN A 25 11.75 14.45 -15.45
C ASN A 25 11.56 12.95 -15.21
N LYS A 26 12.24 12.41 -14.20
CA LYS A 26 12.14 11.00 -13.81
C LYS A 26 10.77 10.67 -13.20
N VAL A 27 10.18 11.60 -12.45
CA VAL A 27 8.79 11.48 -11.97
C VAL A 27 7.82 11.38 -13.13
N MET A 28 7.92 12.25 -14.13
CA MET A 28 7.03 12.24 -15.29
C MET A 28 7.20 10.98 -16.13
N GLU A 29 8.44 10.56 -16.36
CA GLU A 29 8.77 9.31 -17.07
C GLU A 29 8.13 8.10 -16.39
N VAL A 30 8.33 7.96 -15.07
CA VAL A 30 7.78 6.85 -14.29
C VAL A 30 6.26 6.94 -14.22
N LEU A 31 5.70 8.13 -14.06
CA LEU A 31 4.26 8.34 -14.03
C LEU A 31 3.59 7.89 -15.34
N GLN A 32 4.16 8.27 -16.48
CA GLN A 32 3.63 7.87 -17.79
C GLN A 32 3.80 6.38 -18.06
N LYS A 33 4.93 5.80 -17.69
CA LYS A 33 5.26 4.40 -18.00
C LYS A 33 4.53 3.40 -17.10
N GLU A 34 4.40 3.69 -15.81
CA GLU A 34 3.94 2.73 -14.80
C GLU A 34 2.53 3.02 -14.28
N TYR A 35 1.99 4.23 -14.52
CA TYR A 35 0.76 4.72 -13.90
C TYR A 35 -0.13 5.49 -14.89
N ASP A 36 0.00 5.26 -16.20
CA ASP A 36 -0.81 5.88 -17.27
C ASP A 36 -0.87 7.42 -17.23
N GLY A 37 0.15 8.07 -16.66
CA GLY A 37 0.17 9.53 -16.50
C GLY A 37 -0.72 10.05 -15.36
N ARG A 38 -1.33 9.18 -14.54
CA ARG A 38 -2.27 9.56 -13.49
C ARG A 38 -1.70 9.32 -12.09
N TYR A 39 -1.54 10.40 -11.31
CA TYR A 39 -1.07 10.30 -9.92
C TYR A 39 -2.03 9.52 -9.01
N TYR A 40 -3.31 9.50 -9.35
CA TYR A 40 -4.32 8.68 -8.66
C TYR A 40 -3.92 7.20 -8.62
N ASP A 41 -3.47 6.65 -9.76
CA ASP A 41 -3.10 5.23 -9.87
C ASP A 41 -1.85 4.91 -9.04
N ALA A 42 -0.89 5.84 -9.00
CA ALA A 42 0.29 5.73 -8.15
C ALA A 42 -0.06 5.71 -6.65
N GLY A 43 -0.93 6.61 -6.20
CA GLY A 43 -1.35 6.64 -4.79
C GLY A 43 -2.25 5.46 -4.41
N ALA A 44 -3.16 5.06 -5.28
CA ALA A 44 -4.02 3.90 -5.07
C ALA A 44 -3.20 2.62 -4.91
N ARG A 45 -2.24 2.37 -5.81
CA ARG A 45 -1.36 1.19 -5.76
C ARG A 45 -0.54 1.13 -4.47
N LEU A 46 -0.07 2.29 -4.02
CA LEU A 46 0.72 2.41 -2.79
C LEU A 46 -0.12 2.08 -1.55
N ILE A 47 -1.30 2.68 -1.43
CA ILE A 47 -2.23 2.44 -0.32
C ILE A 47 -2.69 0.97 -0.32
N LEU A 48 -3.02 0.42 -1.48
CA LEU A 48 -3.37 -1.00 -1.64
C LEU A 48 -2.22 -1.92 -1.19
N SER A 49 -0.98 -1.59 -1.54
CA SER A 49 0.19 -2.37 -1.13
C SER A 49 0.37 -2.36 0.40
N ILE A 50 0.25 -1.19 1.03
CA ILE A 50 0.32 -1.07 2.50
C ILE A 50 -0.81 -1.88 3.15
N PHE A 51 -2.04 -1.76 2.64
CA PHE A 51 -3.19 -2.51 3.14
C PHE A 51 -2.96 -4.02 3.00
N GLY A 52 -2.44 -4.47 1.86
CA GLY A 52 -2.11 -5.88 1.62
C GLY A 52 -1.07 -6.41 2.61
N ILE A 53 0.02 -5.67 2.84
CA ILE A 53 1.05 -6.05 3.82
C ILE A 53 0.46 -6.12 5.23
N ALA A 54 -0.37 -5.13 5.62
CA ALA A 54 -1.02 -5.12 6.93
C ALA A 54 -1.96 -6.32 7.11
N LEU A 55 -2.74 -6.66 6.10
CA LEU A 55 -3.64 -7.82 6.10
C LEU A 55 -2.88 -9.14 6.22
N ILE A 56 -1.81 -9.31 5.43
CA ILE A 56 -0.96 -10.51 5.51
C ILE A 56 -0.32 -10.63 6.90
N GLY A 57 0.21 -9.52 7.44
CA GLY A 57 0.77 -9.50 8.79
C GLY A 57 -0.26 -9.88 9.87
N LEU A 58 -1.49 -9.38 9.74
CA LEU A 58 -2.59 -9.74 10.64
C LEU A 58 -2.93 -11.23 10.56
N ILE A 59 -3.00 -11.80 9.36
CA ILE A 59 -3.27 -13.23 9.16
C ILE A 59 -2.17 -14.07 9.80
N ILE A 60 -0.90 -13.73 9.59
CA ILE A 60 0.24 -14.45 10.19
C ILE A 60 0.15 -14.39 11.73
N LEU A 61 -0.15 -13.22 12.30
CA LEU A 61 -0.29 -13.05 13.73
C LEU A 61 -1.42 -13.93 14.30
N LEU A 62 -2.57 -13.97 13.63
CA LEU A 62 -3.67 -14.85 14.02
C LEU A 62 -3.30 -16.33 13.93
N LEU A 63 -2.60 -16.74 12.88
CA LEU A 63 -2.13 -18.13 12.74
C LEU A 63 -1.18 -18.52 13.88
N VAL A 64 -0.23 -17.66 14.22
CA VAL A 64 0.69 -17.90 15.33
C VAL A 64 -0.07 -18.00 16.65
N ALA A 65 -1.06 -17.13 16.88
CA ALA A 65 -1.87 -17.15 18.09
C ALA A 65 -2.70 -18.44 18.20
N VAL A 66 -3.32 -18.89 17.12
CA VAL A 66 -4.12 -20.12 17.08
C VAL A 66 -3.23 -21.36 17.29
N ILE A 67 -2.10 -21.44 16.59
CA ILE A 67 -1.15 -22.54 16.74
C ILE A 67 -0.59 -22.56 18.17
N GLY A 68 -0.19 -21.41 18.70
CA GLY A 68 0.33 -21.30 20.06
C GLY A 68 -0.72 -21.69 21.12
N ARG A 69 -1.99 -21.37 20.90
CA ARG A 69 -3.07 -21.83 21.77
C ARG A 69 -3.27 -23.34 21.67
N PHE A 70 -3.29 -23.88 20.46
CA PHE A 70 -3.45 -25.31 20.22
C PHE A 70 -2.30 -26.13 20.83
N THR A 71 -1.06 -25.67 20.70
CA THR A 71 0.09 -26.35 21.32
C THR A 71 0.06 -26.25 22.84
N TYR A 72 -0.39 -25.11 23.39
CA TYR A 72 -0.59 -24.97 24.83
C TYR A 72 -1.61 -25.97 25.35
N ASP A 73 -2.79 -26.04 24.72
CA ASP A 73 -3.87 -26.99 25.11
C ASP A 73 -3.49 -28.47 24.85
N LEU A 74 -2.49 -28.75 24.00
CA LEU A 74 -1.98 -30.12 23.77
C LEU A 74 -0.95 -30.56 24.83
N ILE A 75 -0.16 -29.61 25.33
CA ILE A 75 0.95 -29.87 26.26
C ILE A 75 0.47 -29.83 27.72
N TYR A 76 -0.46 -28.94 28.05
CA TYR A 76 -1.01 -28.74 29.39
C TYR A 76 -2.48 -29.13 29.44
#